data_AF-A0A8B9PZA0-F1
#
_entry.id   AF-A0A8B9PZA0-F1
#
_cell.length_a   1.000
_cell.length_b   1.000
_cell.length_c   1.000
_cell.angle_alpha   90.00
_cell.angle_beta   90.00
_cell.angle_gamma   90.00
#
_symmetry.space_group_name_H-M   'P 1'
#
loop_
_entity.id
_entity.type
_entity.pdbx_description
1 polymer ?
#
loop_
_entity_poly.entity_id
_entity_poly.type
_entity_poly.pdbx_seq_one_letter_code
_entity_poly.pdbx_strand_id
1 'polypeptide(L)'
;MLVLVLGDLHIPHRSSGLPVKFKKLLVPGKIQHILCTGNLCTKESYDYLRTLAADIHVVRGDSEVNANYPEEKVVTVGQFRIGLIHGHQVIPWGDVASLALLQRQLDVDILISGHTHKFEAFEHENKFYINPGSATGAYNALENSKELVGNKVCLRRSCCIAGLKVSQVVVAWD
;
A
#
# COMPACT_ATOMS: atom_id res chain seq x y z
N MET A 1 -4.40 12.46 -12.10
CA MET A 1 -5.11 11.28 -11.57
C MET A 1 -4.46 10.84 -10.29
N LEU A 2 -5.19 10.86 -9.17
CA LEU A 2 -4.64 10.60 -7.83
C LEU A 2 -4.98 9.19 -7.35
N VAL A 3 -3.94 8.43 -7.02
CA VAL A 3 -4.04 7.07 -6.49
C VAL A 3 -3.57 7.11 -5.04
N LEU A 4 -4.42 6.64 -4.13
CA LEU A 4 -4.05 6.41 -2.74
C LEU A 4 -3.61 4.95 -2.58
N VAL A 5 -2.45 4.74 -1.98
CA VAL A 5 -1.96 3.40 -1.65
C VAL A 5 -1.84 3.30 -0.13
N LEU A 6 -2.45 2.29 0.46
CA LEU A 6 -2.40 2.04 1.90
C LEU A 6 -2.60 0.55 2.22
N GLY A 7 -2.43 0.16 3.47
CA GLY A 7 -2.84 -1.16 3.96
C GLY A 7 -2.32 -1.44 5.36
N ASP A 8 -2.36 -2.70 5.76
CA ASP A 8 -1.89 -3.17 7.08
C ASP A 8 -2.51 -2.36 8.24
N LEU A 9 -3.82 -2.10 8.17
CA LEU A 9 -4.55 -1.31 9.17
C LEU A 9 -4.72 -2.09 10.48
N HIS A 10 -5.03 -3.39 10.39
CA HIS A 10 -5.30 -4.29 11.51
C HIS A 10 -6.31 -3.74 12.54
N ILE A 11 -7.37 -3.09 12.08
CA ILE A 11 -8.44 -2.57 12.95
C ILE A 11 -9.47 -3.68 13.15
N PRO A 12 -9.89 -4.04 14.39
CA PRO A 12 -9.53 -3.47 15.69
C PRO A 12 -8.37 -4.19 16.40
N HIS A 13 -7.81 -5.24 15.80
CA HIS A 13 -6.90 -6.18 16.48
C HIS A 13 -5.60 -5.57 16.98
N ARG A 14 -4.98 -4.66 16.23
CA ARG A 14 -3.69 -4.02 16.56
C ARG A 14 -3.77 -2.50 16.64
N SER A 15 -4.84 -1.90 16.12
CA SER A 15 -5.05 -0.45 16.19
C SER A 15 -6.53 -0.11 16.36
N SER A 16 -6.81 0.96 17.08
CA SER A 16 -8.16 1.49 17.28
C SER A 16 -8.68 2.30 16.10
N GLY A 17 -7.82 2.67 15.14
CA GLY A 17 -8.21 3.43 13.96
C GLY A 17 -7.09 4.25 13.33
N LEU A 18 -7.37 4.81 12.15
CA LEU A 18 -6.42 5.69 11.47
C LEU A 18 -6.13 6.97 12.28
N PRO A 19 -4.88 7.47 12.27
CA PRO A 19 -4.51 8.73 12.93
C PRO A 19 -5.38 9.92 12.49
N VAL A 20 -5.70 10.81 13.43
CA VAL A 20 -6.60 11.95 13.16
C VAL A 20 -6.04 12.89 12.10
N LYS A 21 -4.72 13.11 12.08
CA LYS A 21 -4.04 13.92 11.06
C LYS A 21 -4.19 13.29 9.68
N PHE A 22 -4.03 11.97 9.58
CA PHE A 22 -4.22 11.21 8.34
C PHE A 22 -5.65 11.33 7.82
N LYS A 23 -6.66 11.13 8.68
CA LYS A 23 -8.09 11.31 8.30
C LYS A 23 -8.40 12.71 7.77
N LYS A 24 -7.75 13.76 8.29
CA LYS A 24 -7.94 15.15 7.79
C LYS A 24 -7.37 15.37 6.39
N LEU A 25 -6.38 14.58 5.98
CA LEU A 25 -5.76 14.65 4.65
C LEU A 25 -6.54 13.88 3.61
N LEU A 26 -7.22 12.81 4.04
CA LEU A 26 -8.12 11.99 3.24
C LEU A 26 -9.47 12.68 3.04
N VAL A 27 -9.49 13.66 2.14
CA VAL A 27 -10.71 14.38 1.76
C VAL A 27 -11.36 13.72 0.54
N PRO A 28 -12.66 13.34 0.61
CA PRO A 28 -13.40 12.80 -0.53
C PRO A 28 -13.34 13.71 -1.76
N GLY A 29 -13.38 13.11 -2.95
CA GLY A 29 -13.40 13.84 -4.23
C GLY A 29 -12.04 14.28 -4.76
N LYS A 30 -10.95 14.05 -4.02
CA LYS A 30 -9.57 14.24 -4.53
C LYS A 30 -8.95 12.96 -5.08
N ILE A 31 -9.29 11.81 -4.49
CA ILE A 31 -8.73 10.50 -4.80
C ILE A 31 -9.63 9.80 -5.81
N GLN A 32 -9.02 9.22 -6.85
CA GLN A 32 -9.73 8.52 -7.93
C GLN A 32 -9.68 7.02 -7.73
N HIS A 33 -8.51 6.49 -7.38
CA HIS A 33 -8.30 5.06 -7.14
C HIS A 33 -7.69 4.84 -5.76
N ILE A 34 -8.13 3.78 -5.08
CA ILE A 34 -7.51 3.30 -3.83
C ILE A 34 -6.98 1.89 -4.08
N LEU A 35 -5.69 1.71 -3.84
CA LEU A 35 -5.00 0.41 -3.86
C LEU A 35 -4.68 0.03 -2.41
N CYS A 36 -5.34 -1.01 -1.91
CA CYS A 36 -5.19 -1.48 -0.55
C CYS A 36 -4.45 -2.82 -0.54
N THR A 37 -3.31 -2.89 0.15
CA THR A 37 -2.53 -4.14 0.27
C THR A 37 -3.20 -5.19 1.16
N GLY A 38 -4.30 -4.86 1.84
CA GLY A 38 -5.08 -5.78 2.67
C GLY A 38 -4.96 -5.49 4.17
N ASN A 39 -5.34 -6.46 4.99
CA ASN A 39 -5.34 -6.35 6.46
C ASN A 39 -6.20 -5.18 6.97
N LEU A 40 -7.36 -4.96 6.35
CA LEU A 40 -8.41 -4.07 6.86
C LEU A 40 -9.11 -4.67 8.07
N CYS A 41 -9.24 -6.00 8.09
CA CYS A 41 -9.83 -6.85 9.13
C CYS A 41 -11.34 -6.68 9.39
N THR A 42 -11.93 -5.53 9.08
CA THR A 42 -13.38 -5.31 9.24
C THR A 42 -14.05 -4.61 8.07
N LYS A 43 -15.36 -4.81 7.96
CA LYS A 43 -16.20 -4.17 6.95
C LYS A 43 -16.27 -2.66 7.12
N GLU A 44 -16.22 -2.15 8.35
CA GLU A 44 -16.24 -0.71 8.64
C GLU A 44 -15.03 0.01 8.03
N SER A 45 -13.85 -0.63 8.06
CA SER A 45 -12.65 -0.10 7.42
C SER A 45 -12.80 -0.02 5.89
N TYR A 46 -13.41 -1.04 5.29
CA TYR A 46 -13.72 -1.04 3.85
C TYR A 46 -14.76 0.02 3.48
N ASP A 47 -15.84 0.12 4.25
CA ASP A 47 -16.91 1.10 4.05
C ASP A 47 -16.37 2.54 4.19
N TYR A 48 -15.42 2.77 5.11
CA TYR A 48 -14.71 4.05 5.21
C TYR A 48 -13.94 4.38 3.93
N LEU A 49 -13.17 3.44 3.38
CA LEU A 49 -12.45 3.66 2.12
C LEU A 49 -13.41 3.97 0.98
N ARG A 50 -14.58 3.34 0.95
CA ARG A 50 -15.66 3.60 -0.02
C ARG A 50 -16.20 5.02 0.00
N THR A 51 -16.09 5.72 1.13
CA THR A 51 -16.44 7.15 1.21
C THR A 51 -15.38 8.06 0.57
N LEU A 52 -14.14 7.59 0.43
CA LEU A 52 -13.01 8.40 -0.06
C LEU A 52 -12.88 8.37 -1.58
N ALA A 53 -13.10 7.20 -2.21
CA ALA A 53 -13.05 7.02 -3.65
C ALA A 53 -14.07 5.99 -4.13
N ALA A 54 -14.52 6.14 -5.38
CA ALA A 54 -15.46 5.22 -6.01
C ALA A 54 -14.79 3.90 -6.44
N ASP A 55 -13.52 3.96 -6.86
CA ASP A 55 -12.78 2.81 -7.36
C ASP A 55 -11.75 2.32 -6.35
N ILE A 56 -12.02 1.14 -5.78
CA ILE A 56 -11.25 0.56 -4.69
C ILE A 56 -10.83 -0.85 -5.06
N HIS A 57 -9.57 -1.13 -4.83
CA HIS A 57 -8.96 -2.42 -5.08
C HIS A 57 -8.30 -2.89 -3.80
N VAL A 58 -8.78 -4.01 -3.28
CA VAL A 58 -8.26 -4.63 -2.06
C VAL A 58 -7.79 -6.03 -2.42
N VAL A 59 -6.62 -6.40 -1.93
CA VAL A 59 -6.13 -7.77 -1.95
C VAL A 59 -6.14 -8.36 -0.55
N ARG A 60 -6.14 -9.68 -0.46
CA ARG A 60 -6.30 -10.40 0.79
C ARG A 60 -5.05 -10.34 1.65
N GLY A 61 -5.18 -9.79 2.85
CA GLY A 61 -4.18 -9.91 3.89
C GLY A 61 -4.19 -11.25 4.62
N ASP A 62 -3.09 -11.57 5.28
CA ASP A 62 -2.95 -12.82 6.06
C ASP A 62 -3.94 -12.88 7.24
N SER A 63 -4.31 -11.72 7.80
CA SER A 63 -5.30 -11.62 8.89
C SER A 63 -6.75 -11.66 8.39
N GLU A 64 -6.99 -11.71 7.08
CA GLU A 64 -8.32 -11.63 6.45
C GLU A 64 -8.81 -12.99 5.95
N VAL A 65 -8.85 -13.96 6.88
CA VAL A 65 -9.13 -15.37 6.57
C VAL A 65 -10.54 -15.57 5.99
N ASN A 66 -11.53 -14.79 6.41
CA ASN A 66 -12.94 -14.93 6.01
C ASN A 66 -13.41 -13.91 4.95
N ALA A 67 -12.50 -13.11 4.40
CA ALA A 67 -12.84 -12.11 3.39
C ALA A 67 -12.72 -12.69 1.97
N ASN A 68 -13.68 -12.35 1.10
CA ASN A 68 -13.67 -12.75 -0.31
C ASN A 68 -12.85 -11.77 -1.18
N TYR A 69 -11.61 -11.53 -0.78
CA TYR A 69 -10.66 -10.69 -1.52
C TYR A 69 -9.70 -11.56 -2.34
N PRO A 70 -9.30 -11.11 -3.55
CA PRO A 70 -8.31 -11.82 -4.34
C PRO A 70 -6.93 -11.75 -3.66
N GLU A 71 -6.12 -12.79 -3.81
CA GLU A 71 -4.74 -12.83 -3.29
C GLU A 71 -3.82 -11.82 -3.99
N GLU A 72 -4.03 -11.64 -5.30
CA GLU A 72 -3.32 -10.70 -6.16
C GLU A 72 -4.28 -10.01 -7.10
N LYS A 73 -3.94 -8.79 -7.52
CA LYS A 73 -4.74 -8.04 -8.48
C LYS A 73 -3.85 -7.17 -9.36
N VAL A 74 -4.08 -7.21 -10.67
CA VAL A 74 -3.46 -6.29 -11.62
C VAL A 74 -4.47 -5.24 -12.03
N VAL A 75 -4.08 -3.98 -11.97
CA VAL A 75 -4.90 -2.81 -12.29
C VAL A 75 -4.14 -1.94 -13.25
N THR A 76 -4.79 -1.48 -14.33
CA THR A 76 -4.20 -0.53 -15.25
C THR A 76 -4.68 0.87 -14.91
N VAL A 77 -3.73 1.76 -14.57
CA VAL A 77 -4.02 3.14 -14.21
C VAL A 77 -3.25 4.06 -15.15
N GLY A 78 -3.97 4.61 -16.14
CA GLY A 78 -3.36 5.35 -17.25
C GLY A 78 -2.55 4.41 -18.14
N GLN A 79 -1.24 4.67 -18.27
CA GLN A 79 -0.31 3.85 -19.06
C GLN A 79 0.42 2.78 -18.24
N PHE A 80 0.23 2.76 -16.92
CA PHE A 80 0.96 1.87 -16.03
C PHE A 80 0.12 0.66 -15.65
N ARG A 81 0.73 -0.52 -15.72
CA ARG A 81 0.19 -1.73 -15.11
C ARG A 81 0.70 -1.84 -13.68
N ILE A 82 -0.23 -1.91 -12.73
CA ILE A 82 0.08 -1.94 -11.30
C ILE A 82 -0.33 -3.30 -10.76
N GLY A 83 0.63 -4.06 -10.23
CA GLY A 83 0.39 -5.27 -9.47
C GLY A 83 0.18 -4.93 -8.01
N LEU A 84 -0.83 -5.53 -7.40
CA LEU A 84 -1.16 -5.37 -6.00
C LEU A 84 -1.16 -6.74 -5.35
N ILE A 85 -0.40 -6.87 -4.27
CA ILE A 85 -0.32 -8.06 -3.43
C ILE A 85 -0.15 -7.67 -1.97
N HIS A 86 -0.50 -8.56 -1.04
CA HIS A 86 -0.25 -8.31 0.37
C HIS A 86 1.24 -8.49 0.71
N GLY A 87 1.91 -9.51 0.17
CA GLY A 87 3.34 -9.75 0.40
C GLY A 87 3.65 -10.81 1.46
N HIS A 88 2.63 -11.35 2.15
CA HIS A 88 2.83 -12.50 3.05
C HIS A 88 3.19 -13.78 2.26
N GLN A 89 2.81 -13.81 0.98
CA GLN A 89 3.08 -14.90 0.04
C GLN A 89 4.53 -14.88 -0.49
N VAL A 90 5.25 -13.76 -0.34
CA VAL A 90 6.60 -13.58 -0.90
C VAL A 90 7.62 -14.06 0.12
N ILE A 91 8.37 -15.12 -0.21
CA ILE A 91 9.37 -15.68 0.69
C ILE A 91 10.75 -15.58 0.01
N PRO A 92 11.79 -15.02 0.67
CA PRO A 92 11.76 -14.35 1.97
C PRO A 92 10.97 -13.02 1.94
N TRP A 93 10.40 -12.63 3.08
CA TRP A 93 9.59 -11.41 3.18
C TRP A 93 10.41 -10.16 2.86
N GLY A 94 9.94 -9.34 1.92
CA GLY A 94 10.62 -8.12 1.50
C GLY A 94 11.88 -8.35 0.65
N ASP A 95 12.17 -9.58 0.23
CA ASP A 95 13.30 -9.85 -0.65
C ASP A 95 13.09 -9.27 -2.05
N VAL A 96 14.06 -8.48 -2.52
CA VAL A 96 13.97 -7.78 -3.81
C VAL A 96 13.93 -8.75 -4.99
N ALA A 97 14.67 -9.88 -4.92
CA ALA A 97 14.70 -10.84 -6.01
C ALA A 97 13.37 -11.61 -6.11
N SER A 98 12.78 -12.00 -4.97
CA SER A 98 11.45 -12.62 -4.93
C SER A 98 10.35 -11.66 -5.42
N LEU A 99 10.41 -10.38 -5.04
CA LEU A 99 9.50 -9.35 -5.56
C LEU A 99 9.69 -9.14 -7.07
N ALA A 100 10.92 -9.15 -7.57
CA ALA A 100 11.20 -9.01 -9.00
C ALA A 100 10.70 -10.21 -9.82
N LEU A 101 10.79 -11.42 -9.27
CA LEU A 101 10.20 -12.60 -9.90
C LEU A 101 8.68 -12.46 -10.02
N LEU A 102 8.02 -12.01 -8.97
CA LEU A 102 6.58 -11.79 -8.97
C LEU A 102 6.16 -10.66 -9.93
N GLN A 103 6.91 -9.56 -9.96
CA GLN A 103 6.68 -8.46 -10.90
C GLN A 103 6.70 -8.96 -12.36
N ARG A 104 7.67 -9.82 -12.70
CA ARG A 104 7.78 -10.44 -14.03
C ARG A 104 6.65 -11.43 -14.32
N GLN A 105 6.22 -12.20 -13.32
CA GLN A 105 5.08 -13.12 -13.46
C GLN A 105 3.78 -12.38 -13.76
N LEU A 106 3.53 -11.27 -13.07
CA LEU A 106 2.34 -10.44 -13.26
C LEU A 106 2.44 -9.49 -14.47
N ASP A 107 3.65 -9.33 -15.02
CA ASP A 107 3.96 -8.44 -16.13
C ASP A 107 3.48 -6.99 -15.85
N VAL A 108 3.93 -6.43 -14.73
CA VAL A 108 3.51 -5.09 -14.26
C VAL A 108 4.65 -4.08 -14.32
N ASP A 109 4.35 -2.78 -14.33
CA ASP A 109 5.36 -1.71 -14.27
C ASP A 109 5.66 -1.30 -12.83
N ILE A 110 4.64 -1.37 -11.98
CA ILE A 110 4.71 -1.04 -10.56
C ILE A 110 4.18 -2.24 -9.78
N LEU A 111 4.97 -2.77 -8.86
CA LEU A 111 4.53 -3.78 -7.90
C LEU A 111 4.31 -3.12 -6.53
N ILE A 112 3.12 -3.31 -5.97
CA ILE A 112 2.75 -2.83 -4.65
C ILE A 112 2.60 -4.03 -3.72
N SER A 113 3.37 -4.04 -2.64
CA SER A 113 3.37 -5.08 -1.61
C SER A 113 3.29 -4.46 -0.21
N GLY A 114 2.66 -5.13 0.75
CA GLY A 114 2.64 -4.72 2.16
C GLY A 114 3.43 -5.69 3.05
N HIS A 115 2.80 -6.12 4.15
CA HIS A 115 3.26 -7.14 5.10
C HIS A 115 4.47 -6.78 5.96
N THR A 116 5.47 -6.04 5.47
CA THR A 116 6.63 -5.65 6.28
C THR A 116 6.34 -4.50 7.24
N HIS A 117 5.22 -3.80 7.04
CA HIS A 117 4.81 -2.56 7.73
C HIS A 117 5.81 -1.39 7.58
N LYS A 118 6.84 -1.53 6.76
CA LYS A 118 7.87 -0.52 6.51
C LYS A 118 7.65 0.15 5.16
N PHE A 119 7.64 1.47 5.15
CA PHE A 119 7.59 2.22 3.90
C PHE A 119 8.85 1.98 3.06
N GLU A 120 8.66 1.54 1.82
CA GLU A 120 9.74 1.40 0.84
C GLU A 120 9.25 1.87 -0.52
N ALA A 121 10.09 2.60 -1.25
CA ALA A 121 9.80 3.00 -2.62
C ALA A 121 11.12 3.06 -3.38
N PHE A 122 11.32 2.13 -4.30
CA PHE A 122 12.57 2.01 -5.03
C PHE A 122 12.34 1.52 -6.47
N GLU A 123 13.35 1.77 -7.30
CA GLU A 123 13.42 1.26 -8.67
C GLU A 123 14.41 0.11 -8.72
N HIS A 124 14.03 -0.98 -9.39
CA HIS A 124 14.90 -2.11 -9.64
C HIS A 124 14.60 -2.65 -11.04
N GLU A 125 15.64 -2.81 -11.86
CA GLU A 125 15.52 -3.29 -13.25
C GLU A 125 14.50 -2.51 -14.12
N ASN A 126 14.47 -1.18 -14.00
CA ASN A 126 13.53 -0.28 -14.68
C ASN A 126 12.05 -0.53 -14.32
N LYS A 127 11.80 -1.15 -13.17
CA LYS A 127 10.47 -1.40 -12.60
C LYS A 127 10.39 -0.82 -11.19
N PHE A 128 9.18 -0.43 -10.78
CA PHE A 128 8.98 0.24 -9.50
C PHE A 128 8.38 -0.69 -8.46
N TYR A 129 8.87 -0.58 -7.23
CA TYR A 129 8.41 -1.36 -6.09
C TYR A 129 8.01 -0.38 -5.00
N ILE A 130 6.79 -0.54 -4.49
CA ILE A 130 6.21 0.34 -3.48
C ILE A 130 5.64 -0.50 -2.35
N ASN A 131 6.08 -0.21 -1.15
CA ASN A 131 5.47 -0.67 0.08
C ASN A 131 4.88 0.53 0.82
N PRO A 132 3.54 0.64 0.93
CA PRO A 132 2.90 1.73 1.62
C PRO A 132 2.93 1.57 3.14
N GLY A 133 3.50 0.48 3.65
CA GLY A 133 3.53 0.03 5.04
C GLY A 133 2.19 0.12 5.78
N SER A 134 2.22 0.14 7.12
CA SER A 134 1.01 0.17 7.94
C SER A 134 0.46 1.59 8.16
N ALA A 135 -0.71 1.87 7.57
CA ALA A 135 -1.39 3.16 7.72
C ALA A 135 -1.76 3.53 9.17
N THR A 136 -1.79 2.54 10.07
CA THR A 136 -2.08 2.71 11.50
C THR A 136 -0.84 2.61 12.39
N GLY A 137 0.33 2.28 11.83
CA GLY A 137 1.53 1.95 12.61
C GLY A 137 1.35 0.67 13.43
N ALA A 138 0.58 -0.30 12.93
CA ALA A 138 0.35 -1.56 13.61
C ALA A 138 1.67 -2.31 13.82
N TYR A 139 1.81 -2.97 14.97
CA TYR A 139 2.98 -3.78 15.29
C TYR A 139 3.20 -4.92 14.28
N ASN A 140 4.45 -5.20 13.94
CA ASN A 140 4.87 -6.36 13.16
C ASN A 140 6.09 -7.04 13.80
N ALA A 141 6.13 -8.38 13.75
CA ALA A 141 7.25 -9.16 14.27
C ALA A 141 8.57 -8.97 13.51
N LEU A 142 8.51 -8.41 12.29
CA LEU A 142 9.69 -8.08 11.47
C LEU A 142 10.39 -6.79 11.89
N GLU A 143 9.76 -5.99 12.76
CA GLU A 143 10.31 -4.72 13.20
C GLU A 143 11.42 -4.96 14.24
N ASN A 144 12.64 -5.21 13.77
CA ASN A 144 13.80 -5.30 14.64
C ASN A 144 14.06 -3.93 15.28
N SER A 145 14.00 -3.88 16.62
CA SER A 145 14.27 -2.71 17.43
C SER A 145 15.58 -2.03 17.00
N LYS A 146 15.46 -0.85 16.36
CA LYS A 146 16.45 0.21 16.07
C LYS A 146 16.35 0.69 14.62
N GLU A 147 15.29 1.44 14.32
CA GLU A 147 15.43 2.66 13.52
C GLU A 147 14.14 3.47 13.62
N LEU A 148 14.11 4.45 14.51
CA LEU A 148 13.22 5.61 14.40
C LEU A 148 13.67 6.41 13.18
N VAL A 149 13.48 5.88 11.97
CA VAL A 149 13.54 6.69 10.76
C VAL A 149 12.28 7.54 10.82
N GLY A 150 12.45 8.76 11.30
CA GLY A 150 11.36 9.71 11.42
C GLY A 150 10.53 9.73 10.14
N ASN A 151 9.34 9.15 10.20
CA ASN A 151 8.09 9.78 9.83
C ASN A 151 8.24 10.80 8.68
N LYS A 152 8.74 10.32 7.53
CA LYS A 152 8.83 11.12 6.31
C LYS A 152 7.49 11.03 5.62
N VAL A 153 6.62 11.90 6.08
CA VAL A 153 5.39 12.30 5.43
C VAL A 153 5.70 12.76 4.00
N CYS A 154 5.43 11.93 2.98
CA CYS A 154 5.47 12.38 1.57
C CYS A 154 4.17 13.12 1.22
N LEU A 155 3.91 14.22 1.92
CA LEU A 155 2.87 15.18 1.56
C LEU A 155 3.49 16.25 0.67
N ARG A 156 3.20 16.16 -0.62
CA ARG A 156 3.52 17.19 -1.63
C ARG A 156 4.99 17.63 -1.64
N ARG A 157 5.82 16.79 -2.20
CA ARG A 157 6.81 17.21 -3.22
C ARG A 157 6.86 16.04 -4.17
N SER A 158 6.89 16.32 -5.47
CA SER A 158 7.15 15.32 -6.50
C SER A 158 8.15 14.30 -5.96
N CYS A 159 7.69 13.09 -5.63
CA CYS A 159 8.62 11.98 -5.53
C CYS A 159 9.02 11.78 -6.99
N CYS A 160 10.06 12.50 -7.41
CA CYS A 160 10.66 12.39 -8.73
C CYS A 160 11.33 11.02 -8.77
N ILE A 161 10.52 9.98 -8.85
CA ILE A 161 10.94 8.64 -9.13
C ILE A 161 11.18 8.64 -10.65
N ALA A 162 12.46 8.77 -11.04
CA ALA A 162 13.02 8.63 -12.39
C ALA A 162 12.30 9.38 -13.54
N GLY A 163 12.19 10.71 -13.45
CA GLY A 163 11.78 11.54 -14.61
C GLY A 163 10.32 11.38 -15.07
N LEU A 164 9.58 10.44 -14.49
CA LEU A 164 8.13 10.31 -14.64
C LEU A 164 7.45 11.26 -13.67
N LYS A 165 6.57 12.13 -14.18
CA LYS A 165 5.53 12.76 -13.37
C LYS A 165 4.53 11.68 -12.93
N VAL A 166 4.90 10.79 -12.00
CA VAL A 166 3.95 10.05 -11.15
C VAL A 166 3.33 11.09 -10.22
N SER A 167 2.53 11.98 -10.80
CA SER A 167 2.23 13.29 -10.23
C SER A 167 1.37 13.21 -8.97
N GLN A 168 0.85 12.03 -8.62
CA GLN A 168 -0.26 11.90 -7.69
C GLN A 168 -0.39 10.48 -7.06
N VAL A 169 0.71 9.80 -6.71
CA VAL A 169 0.62 8.69 -5.72
C VAL A 169 0.90 9.29 -4.35
N VAL A 170 -0.14 9.38 -3.51
CA VAL A 170 0.02 9.86 -2.13
C VAL A 170 0.23 8.64 -1.26
N VAL A 171 1.47 8.46 -0.80
CA VAL A 171 1.76 7.58 0.33
C VAL A 171 1.89 8.51 1.53
N ALA A 172 0.86 8.53 2.37
CA ALA A 172 0.85 9.41 3.54
C ALA A 172 1.24 8.60 4.78
N TRP A 173 2.09 9.22 5.58
CA TRP A 173 2.59 8.75 6.87
C TRP A 173 2.59 9.97 7.80
N ASP A 174 2.42 9.76 9.11
CA ASP A 174 2.65 10.81 10.12
C ASP A 174 4.14 10.92 10.44
#